data_AF-A0A4Y2FKR2-F1
#
_entry.id   AF-A0A4Y2FKR2-F1
#
_cell.length_a   1.000
_cell.length_b   1.000
_cell.length_c   1.000
_cell.angle_alpha   90.00
_cell.angle_beta   90.00
_cell.angle_gamma   90.00
#
_symmetry.space_group_name_H-M   'P 1'
#
loop_
_entity.id
_entity.type
_entity.pdbx_description
1 polymer ?
#
loop_
_entity_poly.entity_id
_entity_poly.type
_entity_poly.pdbx_seq_one_letter_code
_entity_poly.pdbx_strand_id
1 'polypeptide(L)'
;MEQIDGYYRPDIRTIKFHLTQKYGDNILITTTHRKENVVCFKNSGHNILSDNWYQQKRSSEQEERIRIVKTAASIILEDIRSQVYETQEYPPPNNFLQEGESIIPETLRVLTKTIILNKKREDLEKWRKRCTASSLLRGRSLLYQVCRLDWRHFFIRSMDLES
;
A
#
# COMPACT_ATOMS: atom_id res chain seq x y z
N MET A 1 14.90 -19.66 -26.92
CA MET A 1 15.73 -18.45 -27.10
C MET A 1 17.03 -18.94 -27.70
N GLU A 2 17.21 -18.77 -29.00
CA GLU A 2 18.42 -19.23 -29.69
C GLU A 2 19.57 -18.31 -29.33
N GLN A 3 20.63 -18.89 -28.78
CA GLN A 3 21.86 -18.22 -28.39
C GLN A 3 22.69 -18.05 -29.66
N ILE A 4 23.01 -16.81 -30.03
CA ILE A 4 23.77 -16.49 -31.25
C ILE A 4 25.22 -16.93 -31.02
N ASP A 5 25.66 -17.90 -31.82
CA ASP A 5 27.00 -18.48 -31.77
C ASP A 5 28.08 -17.45 -32.19
N GLY A 6 29.31 -17.69 -31.74
CA GLY A 6 30.39 -16.73 -31.53
C GLY A 6 30.68 -15.64 -32.59
N TYR A 7 31.07 -14.47 -32.07
CA TYR A 7 31.78 -13.35 -32.73
C TYR A 7 31.00 -12.38 -33.64
N TYR A 8 29.68 -12.32 -33.59
CA TYR A 8 28.97 -11.21 -34.25
C TYR A 8 29.04 -9.92 -33.43
N ARG A 9 29.97 -9.02 -33.78
CA ARG A 9 29.98 -7.63 -33.28
C ARG A 9 29.32 -6.72 -34.32
N PRO A 10 28.08 -6.25 -34.09
CA PRO A 10 27.40 -5.38 -35.05
C PRO A 10 28.17 -4.08 -35.23
N ASP A 11 28.17 -3.57 -36.46
CA ASP A 11 28.76 -2.27 -36.76
C ASP A 11 28.06 -1.15 -35.96
N ILE A 12 28.80 -0.10 -35.65
CA ILE A 12 28.31 1.06 -34.91
C ILE A 12 27.10 1.68 -35.61
N ARG A 13 27.06 1.65 -36.96
CA ARG A 13 25.90 2.13 -37.73
C ARG A 13 24.66 1.29 -37.46
N THR A 14 24.81 -0.03 -37.42
CA THR A 14 23.73 -0.97 -37.11
C THR A 14 23.21 -0.76 -35.69
N ILE A 15 24.11 -0.58 -34.72
CA ILE A 15 23.74 -0.31 -33.33
C ILE A 15 22.99 1.03 -33.22
N LYS A 16 23.50 2.10 -33.84
CA LYS A 16 22.83 3.41 -33.87
C LYS A 16 21.45 3.32 -34.51
N PHE A 17 21.34 2.63 -35.64
CA PHE A 17 20.06 2.44 -36.34
C PHE A 17 19.03 1.75 -35.45
N HIS A 18 19.37 0.62 -34.82
CA HIS A 18 18.44 -0.09 -33.94
C HIS A 18 18.09 0.69 -32.68
N LEU A 19 19.05 1.41 -32.09
CA LEU A 19 18.79 2.25 -30.93
C LEU A 19 17.85 3.41 -31.26
N THR A 20 18.07 4.09 -32.39
CA THR A 20 17.19 5.16 -32.87
C THR A 20 15.82 4.62 -33.27
N GLN A 21 15.72 3.44 -33.89
CA GLN A 21 14.42 2.85 -34.19
C GLN A 21 13.61 2.47 -32.94
N LYS A 22 14.25 1.88 -31.92
CA LYS A 22 13.55 1.40 -30.74
C LYS A 22 13.17 2.52 -29.77
N TYR A 23 14.03 3.51 -29.61
CA TYR A 23 13.87 4.55 -28.57
C TYR A 23 13.60 5.95 -29.12
N GLY A 24 13.81 6.17 -30.42
CA GLY A 24 13.55 7.46 -31.08
C GLY A 24 14.26 8.62 -30.40
N ASP A 25 13.49 9.67 -30.11
CA ASP A 25 14.00 10.90 -29.49
C ASP A 25 14.28 10.78 -27.98
N ASN A 26 13.90 9.66 -27.35
CA ASN A 26 14.09 9.43 -25.91
C ASN A 26 15.55 9.16 -25.53
N ILE A 27 16.43 8.96 -26.50
CA ILE A 27 17.86 8.75 -26.30
C ILE A 27 18.69 9.89 -26.90
N LEU A 28 19.84 10.13 -26.27
CA LEU A 28 20.90 11.03 -26.71
C LEU A 28 22.14 10.18 -26.94
N ILE A 29 22.60 10.09 -28.18
CA ILE A 29 23.85 9.40 -28.53
C ILE A 29 24.91 10.47 -28.71
N THR A 30 25.87 10.55 -27.79
CA THR A 30 26.98 11.51 -27.86
C THR A 30 28.23 10.80 -28.37
N THR A 31 28.74 11.25 -29.52
CA THR A 31 30.01 10.77 -30.08
C THR A 31 31.10 11.81 -29.84
N THR A 32 32.08 11.49 -29.00
CA THR A 32 33.23 12.35 -28.75
C THR A 32 34.44 11.81 -29.48
N HIS A 33 35.24 12.68 -30.10
CA HIS A 33 36.44 12.28 -30.83
C HIS A 33 37.40 11.52 -29.88
N ARG A 34 37.85 10.34 -30.29
CA ARG A 34 38.74 9.43 -29.51
C ARG A 34 38.15 8.85 -28.22
N LYS A 35 36.84 8.94 -27.98
CA LYS A 35 36.16 8.29 -26.85
C LYS A 35 35.06 7.35 -27.35
N GLU A 36 34.63 6.46 -26.46
CA GLU A 36 33.50 5.57 -26.71
C GLU A 36 32.19 6.35 -26.89
N ASN A 37 31.26 5.80 -27.67
CA ASN A 37 29.95 6.39 -27.84
C ASN A 37 29.14 6.21 -26.56
N VAL A 38 28.67 7.31 -25.98
CA VAL A 38 27.83 7.27 -24.78
C VAL A 38 26.37 7.46 -25.19
N VAL A 39 25.52 6.56 -24.71
CA VAL A 39 24.06 6.62 -24.91
C VAL A 39 23.41 7.01 -23.59
N CYS A 40 22.74 8.16 -23.56
CA CYS A 40 21.99 8.65 -22.40
C CYS A 40 20.51 8.64 -22.72
N PHE A 41 19.66 8.21 -21.79
CA PHE A 41 18.23 8.44 -21.90
C PHE A 41 17.91 9.86 -21.46
N LYS A 42 17.21 10.64 -22.30
CA LYS A 42 16.92 12.05 -22.01
C LYS A 42 15.88 12.20 -20.90
N ASN A 43 14.79 11.42 -20.97
CA ASN A 43 13.60 11.58 -20.12
C ASN A 43 13.04 10.26 -19.57
N SER A 44 13.74 9.12 -19.67
CA SER A 44 13.17 7.83 -19.25
C SER A 44 12.74 7.81 -17.79
N GLY A 45 13.52 8.41 -16.87
CA GLY A 45 13.14 8.50 -15.46
C GLY A 45 11.90 9.37 -15.22
N HIS A 46 11.83 10.54 -15.85
CA HIS A 46 10.68 11.44 -15.73
C HIS A 46 9.43 10.82 -16.35
N ASN A 47 9.53 10.28 -17.56
CA ASN A 47 8.41 9.67 -18.29
C ASN A 47 7.88 8.43 -17.56
N ILE A 48 8.74 7.53 -17.04
CA ILE A 48 8.25 6.33 -16.33
C ILE A 48 7.47 6.73 -15.06
N LEU A 49 7.98 7.71 -14.30
CA LEU A 49 7.33 8.18 -13.08
C LEU A 49 6.07 9.00 -13.38
N SER A 50 6.12 9.87 -14.39
CA SER A 50 4.99 10.70 -14.81
C SER A 50 3.90 9.87 -15.46
N ASP A 51 4.24 8.94 -16.34
CA ASP A 51 3.26 8.12 -17.07
C ASP A 51 2.50 7.24 -16.10
N ASN A 52 3.17 6.61 -15.13
CA ASN A 52 2.48 5.82 -14.12
C ASN A 52 1.57 6.69 -13.24
N TRP A 53 1.99 7.90 -12.91
CA TRP A 53 1.17 8.85 -12.15
C TRP A 53 -0.06 9.34 -12.95
N TYR A 54 0.13 9.76 -14.20
CA TYR A 54 -0.94 10.27 -15.06
C TYR A 54 -1.89 9.17 -15.56
N GLN A 55 -1.41 7.95 -15.81
CA GLN A 55 -2.25 6.81 -16.18
C GLN A 55 -3.12 6.33 -15.03
N GLN A 56 -2.64 6.47 -13.78
CA GLN A 56 -3.43 6.10 -12.60
C GLN A 56 -4.36 7.20 -12.11
N LYS A 57 -4.18 8.44 -12.57
CA LYS A 57 -5.00 9.57 -12.20
C LYS A 57 -6.35 9.49 -12.92
N ARG A 58 -7.41 9.26 -12.15
CA ARG A 58 -8.77 9.17 -12.69
C ARG A 58 -9.38 10.56 -12.90
N SER A 59 -10.26 10.68 -13.89
CA SER A 59 -10.80 11.97 -14.34
C SER A 59 -11.74 12.65 -13.34
N SER A 60 -12.32 11.90 -12.40
CA SER A 60 -13.25 12.42 -11.40
C SER A 60 -12.64 12.45 -9.99
N GLU A 61 -12.96 13.52 -9.24
CA GLU A 61 -12.47 13.72 -7.86
C GLU A 61 -12.91 12.59 -6.92
N GLN A 62 -14.13 12.08 -7.11
CA GLN A 62 -14.69 10.99 -6.33
C GLN A 62 -13.90 9.69 -6.53
N GLU A 63 -13.53 9.37 -7.76
CA GLU A 63 -12.74 8.17 -8.05
C GLU A 63 -11.31 8.29 -7.52
N GLU A 64 -10.73 9.48 -7.57
CA GLU A 64 -9.40 9.73 -7.00
C GLU A 64 -9.42 9.61 -5.47
N ARG A 65 -10.46 10.11 -4.81
CA ARG A 65 -10.67 9.89 -3.36
C ARG A 65 -10.77 8.40 -3.03
N ILE A 66 -11.51 7.63 -3.81
CA ILE A 66 -11.62 6.18 -3.62
C ILE A 66 -10.27 5.49 -3.85
N ARG A 67 -9.48 5.92 -4.84
CA ARG A 67 -8.12 5.41 -5.10
C ARG A 67 -7.23 5.61 -3.88
N ILE A 68 -7.19 6.83 -3.35
CA ILE A 68 -6.39 7.17 -2.15
C ILE A 68 -6.81 6.30 -0.96
N VAL A 69 -8.11 6.16 -0.72
CA VAL A 69 -8.62 5.31 0.38
C VAL A 69 -8.23 3.84 0.18
N LYS A 70 -8.29 3.32 -1.04
CA LYS A 70 -7.84 1.94 -1.34
C LYS A 70 -6.35 1.77 -1.09
N THR A 71 -5.53 2.72 -1.53
CA THR A 71 -4.08 2.69 -1.31
C THR A 71 -3.75 2.74 0.19
N ALA A 72 -4.39 3.63 0.95
CA ALA A 72 -4.22 3.69 2.39
C ALA A 72 -4.65 2.40 3.09
N ALA A 73 -5.76 1.79 2.65
CA ALA A 73 -6.22 0.50 3.17
C ALA A 73 -5.22 -0.63 2.90
N SER A 74 -4.59 -0.66 1.72
CA SER A 74 -3.53 -1.63 1.41
C SER A 74 -2.33 -1.49 2.33
N ILE A 75 -1.86 -0.26 2.58
CA ILE A 75 -0.73 0.00 3.49
C ILE A 75 -1.05 -0.51 4.91
N ILE A 76 -2.23 -0.17 5.43
CA ILE A 76 -2.65 -0.64 6.77
C ILE A 76 -2.67 -2.17 6.84
N LEU A 77 -3.14 -2.82 5.76
CA LEU A 77 -3.23 -4.27 5.69
C LEU A 77 -1.85 -4.93 5.57
N GLU A 78 -0.91 -4.32 4.86
CA GLU A 78 0.49 -4.75 4.81
C GLU A 78 1.15 -4.62 6.18
N ASP A 79 0.95 -3.51 6.88
CA ASP A 79 1.49 -3.32 8.23
C ASP A 79 0.97 -4.38 9.21
N ILE A 80 -0.34 -4.65 9.21
CA ILE A 80 -0.96 -5.70 10.04
C ILE A 80 -0.33 -7.08 9.76
N ARG A 81 -0.08 -7.39 8.48
CA ARG A 81 0.50 -8.68 8.05
C ARG A 81 1.98 -8.80 8.35
N SER A 82 2.71 -7.68 8.30
CA SER A 82 4.15 -7.65 8.57
C SER A 82 4.48 -7.77 10.05
N GLN A 83 3.52 -7.48 10.93
CA GLN A 83 3.72 -7.55 12.35
C GLN A 83 3.81 -8.99 12.83
N VAL A 84 4.90 -9.30 13.52
CA VAL A 84 5.14 -10.60 14.16
C VAL A 84 4.45 -10.59 15.52
N TYR A 85 3.55 -11.54 15.74
CA TYR A 85 2.85 -11.72 17.01
C TYR A 85 3.40 -12.94 17.72
N GLU A 86 3.66 -12.80 19.02
CA GLU A 86 3.96 -13.95 19.89
C GLU A 86 2.71 -14.83 19.98
N THR A 87 2.86 -16.11 19.61
CA THR A 87 1.73 -17.07 19.57
C THR A 87 1.85 -18.16 20.61
N GLN A 88 3.00 -18.25 21.28
CA GLN A 88 3.31 -19.34 22.21
C GLN A 88 2.70 -19.12 23.60
N GLU A 89 2.57 -17.87 24.03
CA GLU A 89 2.07 -17.54 25.35
C GLU A 89 0.90 -16.56 25.25
N TYR A 90 -0.21 -16.91 25.90
CA TYR A 90 -1.36 -16.02 26.02
C TYR A 90 -1.28 -15.31 27.37
N PRO A 91 -1.22 -13.97 27.40
CA PRO A 91 -1.05 -13.25 28.66
C PRO A 91 -2.29 -13.44 29.55
N PRO A 92 -2.10 -13.47 30.88
CA PRO A 92 -3.20 -13.59 31.82
C PRO A 92 -4.16 -12.37 31.72
N PRO A 93 -5.46 -12.55 32.03
CA PRO A 93 -6.49 -11.53 31.81
C PRO A 93 -6.18 -10.17 32.45
N ASN A 94 -5.47 -10.17 33.57
CA ASN A 94 -5.11 -8.96 34.31
C ASN A 94 -4.08 -8.08 33.57
N ASN A 95 -3.25 -8.68 32.69
CA ASN A 95 -2.18 -7.99 31.97
C ASN A 95 -2.49 -7.82 30.47
N PHE A 96 -3.59 -8.39 30.00
CA PHE A 96 -3.99 -8.42 28.58
C PHE A 96 -4.05 -7.03 27.90
N LEU A 97 -4.40 -5.98 28.65
CA LEU A 97 -4.52 -4.62 28.12
C LEU A 97 -3.30 -3.73 28.40
N GLN A 98 -2.34 -4.19 29.21
CA GLN A 98 -1.19 -3.37 29.60
C GLN A 98 -0.15 -3.26 28.46
N GLU A 99 -0.01 -4.30 27.63
CA GLU A 99 0.95 -4.34 26.51
C GLU A 99 0.28 -4.16 25.13
N GLY A 100 -1.04 -3.94 25.09
CA GLY A 100 -1.78 -3.88 23.83
C GLY A 100 -1.37 -2.74 22.89
N GLU A 101 -0.67 -1.71 23.39
CA GLU A 101 -0.26 -0.55 22.59
C GLU A 101 0.91 -0.83 21.65
N SER A 102 1.82 -1.75 22.01
CA SER A 102 2.95 -2.14 21.17
C SER A 102 2.55 -3.20 20.12
N ILE A 103 1.47 -3.93 20.38
CA ILE A 103 0.94 -5.00 19.52
C ILE A 103 0.15 -4.43 18.33
N ILE A 104 -0.35 -3.20 18.42
CA ILE A 104 -1.17 -2.59 17.37
C ILE A 104 -0.27 -1.80 16.40
N PRO A 105 -0.32 -2.07 15.08
CA PRO A 105 0.44 -1.30 14.10
C PRO A 105 0.10 0.19 14.14
N GLU A 106 1.11 1.04 13.92
CA GLU A 106 0.97 2.50 14.02
C GLU A 106 -0.12 3.05 13.10
N THR A 107 -0.18 2.58 11.87
CA THR A 107 -1.13 3.04 10.86
C THR A 107 -2.58 2.73 11.25
N LEU A 108 -2.81 1.55 11.85
CA LEU A 108 -4.11 1.18 12.40
C LEU A 108 -4.47 2.04 13.63
N ARG A 109 -3.48 2.37 14.46
CA ARG A 109 -3.65 3.25 15.62
C ARG A 109 -4.05 4.67 15.20
N VAL A 110 -3.40 5.22 14.18
CA VAL A 110 -3.74 6.54 13.62
C VAL A 110 -5.15 6.54 13.04
N LEU A 111 -5.52 5.52 12.26
CA LEU A 111 -6.87 5.40 11.70
C LEU A 111 -7.94 5.35 12.79
N THR A 112 -7.76 4.46 13.77
CA THR A 112 -8.73 4.27 14.86
C THR A 112 -8.87 5.51 15.73
N LYS A 113 -7.76 6.15 16.12
CA LYS A 113 -7.77 7.44 16.82
C LYS A 113 -8.55 8.48 16.03
N THR A 114 -8.30 8.61 14.73
CA THR A 114 -9.00 9.57 13.87
C THR A 114 -10.51 9.32 13.84
N ILE A 115 -10.95 8.06 13.68
CA ILE A 115 -12.38 7.69 13.67
C ILE A 115 -13.05 7.98 15.03
N ILE A 116 -12.37 7.66 16.13
CA ILE A 116 -12.91 7.82 17.49
C ILE A 116 -12.99 9.30 17.88
N LEU A 117 -11.91 10.06 17.64
CA LEU A 117 -11.80 11.48 17.98
C LEU A 117 -12.78 12.33 17.19
N ASN A 118 -13.08 11.95 15.95
CA ASN A 118 -14.09 12.64 15.15
C ASN A 118 -15.53 12.47 15.69
N LYS A 119 -15.79 11.50 16.57
CA LYS A 119 -17.12 11.29 17.16
C LYS A 119 -17.31 11.90 18.54
N LYS A 120 -16.26 12.09 19.35
CA LYS A 120 -16.38 12.57 20.73
C LYS A 120 -15.13 13.33 21.18
N ARG A 121 -15.30 14.62 21.47
CA ARG A 121 -14.21 15.55 21.82
C ARG A 121 -13.57 15.35 23.20
N GLU A 122 -14.04 14.41 24.05
CA GLU A 122 -13.69 14.45 25.48
C GLU A 122 -13.36 13.14 26.23
N ASP A 123 -13.42 11.93 25.65
CA ASP A 123 -13.27 10.71 26.47
C ASP A 123 -12.30 9.65 25.87
N LEU A 124 -11.08 10.10 25.56
CA LEU A 124 -10.02 9.37 24.85
C LEU A 124 -9.59 8.06 25.54
N GLU A 125 -9.34 8.08 26.85
CA GLU A 125 -8.82 6.92 27.59
C GLU A 125 -9.84 5.79 27.73
N LYS A 126 -11.13 6.14 27.84
CA LYS A 126 -12.23 5.18 27.96
C LYS A 126 -12.43 4.40 26.66
N TRP A 127 -12.25 5.04 25.51
CA TRP A 127 -12.34 4.38 24.20
C TRP A 127 -11.07 3.63 23.82
N ARG A 128 -9.89 4.11 24.22
CA ARG A 128 -8.61 3.39 24.04
C ARG A 128 -8.71 1.96 24.59
N LYS A 129 -9.21 1.81 25.83
CA LYS A 129 -9.45 0.50 26.46
C LYS A 129 -10.46 -0.38 25.69
N ARG A 130 -11.50 0.21 25.08
CA ARG A 130 -12.53 -0.52 24.32
C ARG A 130 -12.07 -0.94 22.93
N CYS A 131 -11.26 -0.13 22.27
CA CYS A 131 -10.73 -0.41 20.95
C CYS A 131 -9.65 -1.49 20.99
N THR A 132 -8.75 -1.46 21.98
CA THR A 132 -7.78 -2.54 22.22
C THR A 132 -8.49 -3.88 22.48
N ALA A 133 -9.56 -3.89 23.29
CA ALA A 133 -10.36 -5.09 23.51
C ALA A 133 -11.08 -5.59 22.23
N SER A 134 -11.58 -4.69 21.39
CA SER A 134 -12.32 -5.04 20.18
C SER A 134 -11.42 -5.54 19.04
N SER A 135 -10.22 -5.00 18.87
CA SER A 135 -9.25 -5.45 17.86
C SER A 135 -8.68 -6.83 18.21
N LEU A 136 -8.45 -7.12 19.49
CA LEU A 136 -7.96 -8.41 19.94
C LEU A 136 -9.01 -9.53 19.85
N LEU A 137 -10.30 -9.22 20.11
CA LEU A 137 -11.40 -10.19 19.92
C LEU A 137 -11.66 -10.51 18.43
N ARG A 138 -11.44 -9.54 17.52
CA ARG A 138 -11.64 -9.76 16.08
C ARG A 138 -10.42 -10.33 15.35
N GLY A 139 -9.21 -10.15 15.87
CA GLY A 139 -7.98 -10.75 15.31
C GLY A 139 -7.99 -12.29 15.30
N ARG A 140 -8.78 -12.94 16.17
CA ARG A 140 -8.91 -14.41 16.21
C ARG A 140 -10.24 -14.95 15.66
N SER A 141 -11.24 -14.11 15.39
CA SER A 141 -12.53 -14.54 14.80
C SER A 141 -12.53 -14.64 13.27
N LEU A 142 -11.53 -14.08 12.59
CA LEU A 142 -11.44 -14.16 11.12
C LEU A 142 -11.10 -15.58 10.60
N LEU A 143 -10.71 -16.51 11.48
CA LEU A 143 -10.59 -17.93 11.11
C LEU A 143 -11.93 -18.68 11.13
N TYR A 144 -13.00 -18.12 11.72
CA TYR A 144 -14.29 -18.80 11.84
C TYR A 144 -15.44 -18.17 11.03
N GLN A 145 -15.22 -17.03 10.36
CA GLN A 145 -16.28 -16.28 9.67
C GLN A 145 -16.13 -16.20 8.14
N VAL A 146 -15.45 -17.18 7.51
CA VAL A 146 -15.67 -17.51 6.10
C VAL A 146 -16.95 -18.35 5.93
N CYS A 147 -17.55 -18.83 7.02
CA CYS A 147 -18.83 -19.53 7.00
C CYS A 147 -19.91 -18.76 7.78
N ARG A 148 -21.05 -18.53 7.11
CA ARG A 148 -22.34 -18.01 7.61
C ARG A 148 -22.47 -16.51 7.88
N LEU A 149 -22.93 -15.81 6.85
CA LEU A 149 -24.25 -15.13 6.80
C LEU A 149 -24.83 -14.68 8.15
N ASP A 150 -24.84 -13.37 8.40
CA ASP A 150 -26.04 -12.51 8.42
C ASP A 150 -25.75 -11.21 9.20
N TRP A 151 -25.55 -10.10 8.46
CA TRP A 151 -25.20 -8.78 9.00
C TRP A 151 -26.42 -7.88 9.21
N ARG A 152 -27.66 -8.41 9.21
CA ARG A 152 -28.86 -7.59 9.26
C ARG A 152 -29.32 -7.16 10.65
N HIS A 153 -28.80 -7.72 11.73
CA HIS A 153 -29.38 -7.49 13.06
C HIS A 153 -28.67 -6.46 13.95
N PHE A 154 -27.51 -5.93 13.56
CA PHE A 154 -26.76 -4.98 14.41
C PHE A 154 -26.97 -3.50 14.05
N PHE A 155 -27.57 -3.19 12.89
CA PHE A 155 -27.73 -1.80 12.44
C PHE A 155 -29.04 -1.12 12.89
N ILE A 156 -30.05 -1.89 13.34
CA ILE A 156 -31.38 -1.33 13.66
C ILE A 156 -31.55 -0.95 15.14
N ARG A 157 -30.68 -1.42 16.06
CA ARG A 157 -30.90 -1.21 17.51
C ARG A 157 -30.30 0.06 18.11
N SER A 158 -29.78 0.98 17.29
CA SER A 158 -29.25 2.27 17.75
C SER A 158 -30.10 3.49 17.38
N MET A 159 -31.32 3.32 16.84
CA MET A 159 -32.21 4.44 16.49
C MET A 159 -33.51 4.55 17.30
N ASP A 160 -33.85 3.61 18.19
CA ASP A 160 -35.13 3.65 18.95
C ASP A 160 -34.93 3.72 20.48
N LEU A 161 -34.11 4.66 20.96
CA LEU A 161 -34.07 5.04 22.37
C LEU A 161 -33.94 6.56 22.49
N GLU A 162 -34.93 7.25 21.93
CA GLU A 162 -35.26 8.66 22.20
C GLU A 162 -36.76 8.89 21.89
N SER A 163 -37.62 8.43 22.81
CA SER A 163 -38.78 9.19 23.34
C SER A 163 -39.51 8.40 24.42
#